data_AF-A0A4U6STB3-F1
#
_entry.id   AF-A0A4U6STB3-F1
#
_cell.length_a   1.000
_cell.length_b   1.000
_cell.length_c   1.000
_cell.angle_alpha   90.00
_cell.angle_beta   90.00
_cell.angle_gamma   90.00
#
_symmetry.space_group_name_H-M   'P 1'
#
loop_
_entity.id
_entity.type
_entity.pdbx_description
1 polymer ?
#
loop_
_entity_poly.entity_id
_entity_poly.type
_entity_poly.pdbx_seq_one_letter_code
_entity_poly.pdbx_strand_id
1 'polypeptide(L)'
;MERRKAAVAAALVVVLAAALVAVGEAAHRPRGVTSTYRRKHQASDDMPMDADVFAVPPGRNAPQQVHITLGDQTGTAMLVSWVTVEAEGNSTVLYGRAADRLDLAAEGATTRYTFYNYTSGFIHHCTLTGLDHGTRYYYVMGFGDTVRTFWFTTPPPPGPSAPLRLGLIGDLGQMPDSNSTLTHYEQHTSDAVLFVGHLSYADKHPLHDNNRWDTWGRFSERSVAYQPWIWTAGNHEMDYAPEIGETVAFKPFSHRYPTPYRASGSSEPYGTPSRWGPRTSSCSPPTWPSASTRRSGSGWSRS
;
A
#
# COMPACT_ATOMS: atom_id res chain seq x y z
N MET A 1 70.43 29.81 22.28
CA MET A 1 69.50 29.90 21.13
C MET A 1 68.90 28.53 20.79
N GLU A 2 69.72 27.48 20.67
CA GLU A 2 69.33 26.06 20.54
C GLU A 2 68.22 25.58 21.48
N ARG A 3 68.38 25.74 22.81
CA ARG A 3 67.40 25.26 23.80
C ARG A 3 66.01 25.89 23.66
N ARG A 4 65.91 27.15 23.23
CA ARG A 4 64.61 27.82 22.99
C ARG A 4 63.93 27.29 21.72
N LYS A 5 64.70 26.99 20.67
CA LYS A 5 64.17 26.37 19.45
C LYS A 5 63.67 24.95 19.71
N ALA A 6 64.40 24.16 20.52
CA ALA A 6 63.97 22.83 20.93
C ALA A 6 62.69 22.85 21.78
N ALA A 7 62.57 23.81 22.72
CA ALA A 7 61.36 23.98 23.52
C ALA A 7 60.14 24.39 22.69
N VAL A 8 60.31 25.29 21.71
CA VAL A 8 59.23 25.70 20.79
C VAL A 8 58.82 24.54 19.89
N ALA A 9 59.77 23.76 19.36
CA ALA A 9 59.47 22.58 18.55
C ALA A 9 58.71 21.51 19.35
N ALA A 10 59.12 21.25 20.60
CA ALA A 10 58.44 20.32 21.49
C ALA A 10 57.00 20.78 21.80
N ALA A 11 56.81 22.08 22.08
CA ALA A 11 55.48 22.64 22.30
C ALA A 11 54.58 22.51 21.05
N LEU A 12 55.14 22.74 19.85
CA LEU A 12 54.40 22.60 18.59
C LEU A 12 53.95 21.16 18.35
N VAL A 13 54.81 20.17 18.64
CA VAL A 13 54.49 18.74 18.51
C VAL A 13 53.36 18.35 19.47
N VAL A 14 53.38 18.84 20.71
CA VAL A 14 52.32 18.59 21.70
C VAL A 14 50.99 19.19 21.24
N VAL A 15 50.98 20.41 20.71
CA VAL A 15 49.77 21.07 20.18
C VAL A 15 49.22 20.31 18.97
N LEU A 16 50.08 19.89 18.05
CA LEU A 16 49.67 19.09 16.88
C LEU A 16 49.11 17.72 17.29
N ALA A 17 49.72 17.05 18.27
CA ALA A 17 49.22 15.78 18.80
C ALA A 17 47.85 15.95 19.46
N ALA A 18 47.67 17.00 20.28
CA ALA A 18 46.38 17.30 20.91
C ALA A 18 45.30 17.64 19.88
N ALA A 19 45.63 18.39 18.82
CA ALA A 19 44.71 18.69 17.72
C ALA A 19 44.32 17.42 16.94
N LEU A 20 45.27 16.52 16.67
CA LEU A 20 45.01 15.23 16.02
C LEU A 20 44.10 14.32 16.85
N VAL A 21 44.29 14.28 18.18
CA VAL A 21 43.42 13.53 19.10
C VAL A 21 42.00 14.12 19.10
N ALA A 22 41.86 15.45 19.18
CA ALA A 22 40.56 16.12 19.14
C ALA A 22 39.81 15.89 17.82
N VAL A 23 40.52 15.88 16.68
CA VAL A 23 39.94 15.56 15.37
C VAL A 23 39.55 14.07 15.29
N GLY A 24 40.35 13.17 15.87
CA GLY A 24 40.05 11.74 15.97
C GLY A 24 38.79 11.46 16.80
N GLU A 25 38.61 12.12 17.94
CA GLU A 25 37.39 12.00 18.76
C GLU A 25 36.16 12.61 18.09
N ALA A 26 36.32 13.74 17.38
CA ALA A 26 35.24 14.33 16.58
C ALA A 26 34.81 13.40 15.42
N ALA A 27 35.74 12.63 14.86
CA ALA A 27 35.46 11.61 13.85
C ALA A 27 34.80 10.34 14.40
N HIS A 28 34.86 10.11 15.72
CA HIS A 28 34.33 8.92 16.40
C HIS A 28 32.91 9.08 16.98
N ARG A 29 32.20 10.17 16.67
CA ARG A 29 30.78 10.25 17.01
C ARG A 29 30.02 9.17 16.25
N PRO A 30 29.27 8.27 16.93
CA PRO A 30 28.44 7.31 16.23
C PRO A 30 27.45 8.09 15.35
N ARG A 31 27.60 7.98 14.04
CA ARG A 31 26.79 8.71 13.04
C ARG A 31 25.36 8.17 12.89
N GLY A 32 24.90 7.37 13.85
CA GLY A 32 23.55 6.82 13.91
C GLY A 32 22.98 6.97 15.32
N VAL A 33 21.75 7.46 15.40
CA VAL A 33 20.96 7.45 16.64
C VAL A 33 20.09 6.20 16.59
N THR A 34 20.36 5.24 17.46
CA THR A 34 19.47 4.09 17.66
C THR A 34 18.53 4.40 18.80
N SER A 35 17.22 4.20 18.59
CA SER A 35 16.23 4.35 19.65
C SER A 35 16.52 3.39 20.80
N THR A 36 16.25 3.82 22.04
CA THR A 36 16.24 2.94 23.21
C THR A 36 15.02 2.01 23.23
N TYR A 37 14.05 2.23 22.34
CA TYR A 37 12.89 1.38 22.18
C TYR A 37 13.29 -0.05 21.81
N ARG A 38 12.83 -1.01 22.61
CA ARG A 38 12.94 -2.45 22.34
C ARG A 38 11.54 -3.01 22.15
N ARG A 39 11.28 -3.56 20.97
CA ARG A 39 10.06 -4.34 20.71
C ARG A 39 10.04 -5.56 21.64
N LYS A 40 8.87 -5.98 22.10
CA LYS A 40 8.69 -7.29 22.76
C LYS A 40 9.18 -8.38 21.81
N HIS A 41 9.89 -9.39 22.34
CA HIS A 41 10.49 -10.45 21.53
C HIS A 41 9.44 -11.42 20.96
N GLN A 42 8.28 -11.55 21.63
CA GLN A 42 7.19 -12.38 21.17
C GLN A 42 6.37 -11.62 20.12
N ALA A 43 6.10 -12.27 18.98
CA ALA A 43 5.16 -11.76 17.99
C ALA A 43 3.76 -11.67 18.62
N SER A 44 3.06 -10.57 18.37
CA SER A 44 1.66 -10.43 18.75
C SER A 44 0.83 -11.43 17.95
N ASP A 45 -0.16 -12.05 18.57
CA ASP A 45 -1.15 -12.85 17.83
C ASP A 45 -2.05 -11.93 17.00
N ASP A 46 -2.60 -12.47 15.91
CA ASP A 46 -3.62 -11.78 15.13
C ASP A 46 -4.85 -11.48 16.00
N MET A 47 -5.53 -10.38 15.69
CA MET A 47 -6.83 -10.10 16.32
C MET A 47 -7.80 -11.26 16.07
N PRO A 48 -8.64 -11.60 17.06
CA PRO A 48 -9.59 -12.71 16.93
C PRO A 48 -10.67 -12.37 15.88
N MET A 49 -11.26 -13.39 15.26
CA MET A 49 -12.22 -13.20 14.15
C MET A 49 -13.48 -12.42 14.54
N ASP A 50 -13.81 -12.39 15.83
CA ASP A 50 -14.93 -11.65 16.41
C ASP A 50 -14.56 -10.25 16.92
N ALA A 51 -13.34 -9.77 16.65
CA ALA A 51 -12.94 -8.40 16.96
C ALA A 51 -13.87 -7.38 16.27
N ASP A 52 -14.15 -6.28 16.96
CA ASP A 52 -15.01 -5.19 16.50
C ASP A 52 -14.58 -4.61 15.13
N VAL A 53 -13.27 -4.47 14.91
CA VAL A 53 -12.69 -4.00 13.65
C VAL A 53 -12.95 -4.94 12.46
N PHE A 54 -13.36 -6.18 12.71
CA PHE A 54 -13.74 -7.15 11.67
C PHE A 54 -15.24 -7.33 11.54
N ALA A 55 -16.05 -6.52 12.24
CA ALA A 55 -17.50 -6.63 12.20
C ALA A 55 -18.04 -6.50 10.77
N VAL A 56 -18.96 -7.39 10.41
CA VAL A 56 -19.67 -7.32 9.13
C VAL A 56 -20.69 -6.18 9.18
N PRO A 57 -20.75 -5.31 8.15
CA PRO A 57 -21.77 -4.27 8.08
C PRO A 57 -23.18 -4.87 8.18
N PRO A 58 -24.08 -4.28 8.98
CA PRO A 58 -25.44 -4.80 9.13
C PRO A 58 -26.26 -4.58 7.86
N GLY A 59 -27.28 -5.42 7.67
CA GLY A 59 -28.19 -5.35 6.54
C GLY A 59 -27.91 -6.43 5.49
N ARG A 60 -28.95 -6.82 4.77
CA ARG A 60 -28.88 -7.86 3.74
C ARG A 60 -27.91 -7.44 2.66
N ASN A 61 -26.99 -8.34 2.29
CA ASN A 61 -26.01 -8.17 1.22
C ASN A 61 -25.27 -6.81 1.24
N ALA A 62 -25.05 -6.23 2.44
CA ALA A 62 -24.43 -4.93 2.57
C ALA A 62 -23.01 -4.93 2.01
N PRO A 63 -22.63 -3.95 1.15
CA PRO A 63 -21.26 -3.78 0.71
C PRO A 63 -20.30 -3.75 1.89
N GLN A 64 -19.21 -4.50 1.82
CA GLN A 64 -18.16 -4.53 2.83
C GLN A 64 -16.79 -4.48 2.16
N GLN A 65 -15.74 -4.25 2.95
CA GLN A 65 -14.36 -4.16 2.46
C GLN A 65 -14.21 -3.03 1.42
N VAL A 66 -14.95 -1.94 1.61
CA VAL A 66 -14.97 -0.80 0.69
C VAL A 66 -13.60 -0.13 0.70
N HIS A 67 -13.03 0.06 -0.47
CA HIS A 67 -11.73 0.69 -0.61
C HIS A 67 -11.62 1.45 -1.92
N ILE A 68 -10.85 2.53 -1.90
CA ILE A 68 -10.59 3.35 -3.07
C ILE A 68 -9.10 3.46 -3.36
N THR A 69 -8.78 3.56 -4.65
CA THR A 69 -7.44 3.89 -5.14
C THR A 69 -7.55 4.74 -6.40
N LEU A 70 -6.43 5.28 -6.87
CA LEU A 70 -6.42 6.12 -8.06
C LEU A 70 -6.85 5.34 -9.29
N GLY A 71 -7.72 5.94 -10.10
CA GLY A 71 -8.18 5.37 -11.36
C GLY A 71 -7.33 5.79 -12.57
N ASP A 72 -6.52 6.84 -12.43
CA ASP A 72 -5.68 7.40 -13.49
C ASP A 72 -4.35 7.95 -12.94
N GLN A 73 -3.46 8.37 -13.84
CA GLN A 73 -2.20 8.98 -13.44
C GLN A 73 -2.35 10.42 -12.94
N THR A 74 -3.38 11.12 -13.39
CA THR A 74 -3.53 12.56 -13.18
C THR A 74 -4.34 12.92 -11.95
N GLY A 75 -5.09 11.98 -11.35
CA GLY A 75 -5.91 12.25 -10.18
C GLY A 75 -7.33 12.72 -10.51
N THR A 76 -7.80 12.45 -11.73
CA THR A 76 -9.16 12.77 -12.20
C THR A 76 -10.06 11.53 -12.28
N ALA A 77 -9.56 10.39 -11.82
CA ALA A 77 -10.34 9.17 -11.69
C ALA A 77 -10.08 8.48 -10.34
N MET A 78 -11.11 7.81 -9.82
CA MET A 78 -11.07 7.05 -8.58
C MET A 78 -11.66 5.66 -8.84
N LEU A 79 -10.90 4.61 -8.56
CA LEU A 79 -11.35 3.23 -8.59
C LEU A 79 -11.97 2.90 -7.25
N VAL A 80 -13.23 2.50 -7.26
CA VAL A 80 -14.00 2.13 -6.09
C VAL A 80 -14.25 0.64 -6.10
N SER A 81 -13.92 -0.03 -5.01
CA SER A 81 -14.01 -1.48 -4.89
C SER A 81 -14.74 -1.88 -3.61
N TRP A 82 -15.50 -2.97 -3.66
CA TRP A 82 -16.20 -3.53 -2.50
C TRP A 82 -16.54 -5.00 -2.72
N VAL A 83 -17.00 -5.67 -1.66
CA VAL A 83 -17.46 -7.06 -1.70
C VAL A 83 -18.91 -7.15 -1.26
N THR A 84 -19.72 -7.93 -1.97
CA THR A 84 -21.03 -8.43 -1.54
C THR A 84 -20.92 -9.95 -1.32
N VAL A 85 -21.63 -10.50 -0.33
CA VAL A 85 -21.38 -11.88 0.14
C VAL A 85 -22.55 -12.83 -0.06
N GLU A 86 -23.79 -12.34 -0.08
CA GLU A 86 -24.98 -13.19 -0.21
C GLU A 86 -25.36 -13.42 -1.68
N ALA A 87 -25.26 -12.38 -2.51
CA ALA A 87 -25.59 -12.42 -3.93
C ALA A 87 -24.75 -11.39 -4.69
N GLU A 88 -24.63 -11.57 -6.02
CA GLU A 88 -23.81 -10.68 -6.86
C GLU A 88 -24.16 -9.22 -6.68
N GLY A 89 -25.44 -8.87 -6.62
CA GLY A 89 -25.85 -7.49 -6.41
C GLY A 89 -25.54 -6.59 -7.62
N ASN A 90 -25.48 -5.28 -7.39
CA ASN A 90 -25.34 -4.27 -8.42
C ASN A 90 -23.96 -3.58 -8.35
N SER A 91 -23.28 -3.49 -9.49
CA SER A 91 -21.93 -2.89 -9.65
C SER A 91 -21.94 -1.39 -9.97
N THR A 92 -23.08 -0.71 -9.84
CA THR A 92 -23.21 0.73 -10.12
C THR A 92 -22.83 1.55 -8.89
N VAL A 93 -22.08 2.63 -9.12
CA VAL A 93 -21.80 3.66 -8.12
C VAL A 93 -22.48 4.96 -8.55
N LEU A 94 -23.34 5.51 -7.69
CA LEU A 94 -23.79 6.89 -7.85
C LEU A 94 -22.89 7.81 -7.04
N TYR A 95 -22.54 8.97 -7.61
CA TYR A 95 -21.63 9.92 -6.99
C TYR A 95 -21.96 11.37 -7.34
N GLY A 96 -21.48 12.29 -6.52
CA GLY A 96 -21.75 13.71 -6.70
C GLY A 96 -20.98 14.57 -5.72
N ARG A 97 -21.01 15.89 -5.93
CA ARG A 97 -20.28 16.87 -5.10
C ARG A 97 -21.02 17.23 -3.79
N ALA A 98 -22.26 16.75 -3.62
CA ALA A 98 -23.06 16.94 -2.41
C ALA A 98 -23.73 15.62 -2.00
N ALA A 99 -23.86 15.37 -0.70
CA ALA A 99 -24.35 14.10 -0.16
C ALA A 99 -25.83 13.82 -0.53
N ASP A 100 -26.61 14.89 -0.71
CA ASP A 100 -28.03 14.86 -1.09
C ASP A 100 -28.25 14.94 -2.60
N ARG A 101 -27.18 15.03 -3.40
CA ARG A 101 -27.24 15.19 -4.86
C ARG A 101 -26.14 14.40 -5.57
N LEU A 102 -26.49 13.17 -5.94
CA LEU A 102 -25.61 12.21 -6.63
C LEU A 102 -26.03 12.09 -8.11
N ASP A 103 -25.74 13.12 -8.89
CA ASP A 103 -26.20 13.26 -10.29
C ASP A 103 -25.36 12.46 -11.30
N LEU A 104 -24.27 11.84 -10.87
CA LEU A 104 -23.37 11.06 -11.72
C LEU A 104 -23.47 9.58 -11.38
N ALA A 105 -23.31 8.73 -12.40
CA ALA A 105 -23.33 7.29 -12.28
C ALA A 105 -22.15 6.67 -13.04
N ALA A 106 -21.63 5.56 -12.52
CA ALA A 106 -20.65 4.74 -13.22
C ALA A 106 -21.01 3.26 -13.03
N GLU A 107 -20.82 2.46 -14.07
CA GLU A 107 -21.01 1.01 -14.03
C GLU A 107 -19.67 0.31 -13.89
N GLY A 108 -19.57 -0.54 -12.88
CA GLY A 108 -18.42 -1.39 -12.63
C GLY A 108 -18.57 -2.80 -13.20
N ALA A 109 -17.55 -3.61 -12.94
CA ALA A 109 -17.54 -5.04 -13.22
C ALA A 109 -17.43 -5.84 -11.92
N THR A 110 -17.94 -7.07 -11.95
CA THR A 110 -17.81 -8.03 -10.86
C THR A 110 -16.78 -9.09 -11.21
N THR A 111 -16.02 -9.54 -10.23
CA THR A 111 -15.13 -10.70 -10.30
C THR A 111 -15.28 -11.58 -9.05
N ARG A 112 -14.77 -12.80 -9.12
CA ARG A 112 -14.76 -13.76 -8.01
C ARG A 112 -13.63 -14.75 -8.21
N TYR A 113 -13.04 -15.22 -7.11
CA TYR A 113 -12.01 -16.26 -7.18
C TYR A 113 -12.23 -17.35 -6.13
N THR A 114 -11.68 -18.53 -6.43
CA THR A 114 -11.54 -19.63 -5.48
C THR A 114 -10.06 -19.78 -5.17
N PHE A 115 -9.70 -19.96 -3.91
CA PHE A 115 -8.35 -20.28 -3.48
C PHE A 115 -8.42 -21.51 -2.57
N TYR A 116 -7.94 -22.65 -3.07
CA TYR A 116 -8.12 -23.94 -2.42
C TYR A 116 -9.59 -24.23 -2.04
N ASN A 117 -9.92 -24.27 -0.75
CA ASN A 117 -11.26 -24.52 -0.22
C ASN A 117 -12.05 -23.23 0.06
N TYR A 118 -11.46 -22.06 -0.15
CA TYR A 118 -12.09 -20.76 -0.01
C TYR A 118 -12.67 -20.30 -1.34
N THR A 119 -13.86 -19.70 -1.33
CA THR A 119 -14.40 -18.96 -2.47
C THR A 119 -14.80 -17.58 -2.01
N SER A 120 -14.35 -16.54 -2.71
CA SER A 120 -14.63 -15.16 -2.32
C SER A 120 -16.12 -14.83 -2.47
N GLY A 121 -16.53 -13.77 -1.77
CA GLY A 121 -17.73 -13.02 -2.17
C GLY A 121 -17.58 -12.43 -3.58
N PHE A 122 -18.60 -11.73 -4.04
CA PHE A 122 -18.59 -11.03 -5.32
C PHE A 122 -17.83 -9.71 -5.14
N ILE A 123 -16.73 -9.55 -5.86
CA ILE A 123 -15.84 -8.41 -5.75
C ILE A 123 -16.17 -7.45 -6.89
N HIS A 124 -16.49 -6.22 -6.57
CA HIS A 124 -16.89 -5.20 -7.52
C HIS A 124 -15.76 -4.19 -7.69
N HIS A 125 -15.57 -3.72 -8.92
CA HIS A 125 -14.67 -2.62 -9.24
C HIS A 125 -15.35 -1.65 -10.20
N CYS A 126 -15.43 -0.38 -9.81
CA CYS A 126 -16.07 0.68 -10.58
C CYS A 126 -15.15 1.90 -10.65
N THR A 127 -14.78 2.34 -11.85
CA THR A 127 -13.93 3.51 -12.04
C THR A 127 -14.78 4.75 -12.27
N LEU A 128 -14.72 5.70 -11.34
CA LEU A 128 -15.27 7.04 -11.49
C LEU A 128 -14.26 7.87 -12.29
N THR A 129 -14.69 8.57 -13.35
CA THR A 129 -13.80 9.32 -14.25
C THR A 129 -14.31 10.75 -14.45
N GLY A 130 -13.47 11.65 -14.96
CA GLY A 130 -13.86 13.04 -15.21
C GLY A 130 -14.09 13.84 -13.93
N LEU A 131 -13.40 13.48 -12.85
CA LEU A 131 -13.49 14.15 -11.56
C LEU A 131 -12.66 15.43 -11.55
N ASP A 132 -13.24 16.51 -11.04
CA ASP A 132 -12.49 17.74 -10.75
C ASP A 132 -11.44 17.50 -9.66
N HIS A 133 -10.30 18.20 -9.75
CA HIS A 133 -9.26 18.22 -8.72
C HIS A 133 -9.70 18.92 -7.42
N GLY A 134 -9.08 18.55 -6.30
CA GLY A 134 -9.26 19.20 -5.00
C GLY A 134 -10.72 19.22 -4.51
N THR A 135 -11.55 18.31 -5.01
CA THR A 135 -13.01 18.35 -4.87
C THR A 135 -13.47 17.15 -4.08
N ARG A 136 -14.35 17.38 -3.09
CA ARG A 136 -15.00 16.31 -2.35
C ARG A 136 -16.13 15.71 -3.16
N TYR A 137 -16.13 14.39 -3.26
CA TYR A 137 -17.22 13.60 -3.83
C TYR A 137 -17.80 12.68 -2.76
N TYR A 138 -19.12 12.56 -2.75
CA TYR A 138 -19.85 11.52 -2.05
C TYR A 138 -20.15 10.41 -3.05
N TYR A 139 -20.11 9.16 -2.61
CA TYR A 139 -20.41 8.02 -3.44
C TYR A 139 -21.20 6.96 -2.67
N VAL A 140 -22.06 6.24 -3.39
CA VAL A 140 -22.93 5.21 -2.81
C VAL A 140 -22.99 3.97 -3.70
N MET A 141 -23.14 2.81 -3.07
CA MET A 141 -23.34 1.51 -3.72
C MET A 141 -24.22 0.60 -2.87
N GLY A 142 -24.52 -0.60 -3.39
CA GLY A 142 -25.36 -1.59 -2.72
C GLY A 142 -26.84 -1.51 -3.10
N PHE A 143 -27.14 -0.96 -4.28
CA PHE A 143 -28.51 -0.85 -4.79
C PHE A 143 -29.17 -2.22 -4.93
N GLY A 144 -30.46 -2.29 -4.58
CA GLY A 144 -31.26 -3.52 -4.56
C GLY A 144 -31.34 -4.18 -3.18
N ASP A 145 -30.37 -3.92 -2.31
CA ASP A 145 -30.34 -4.43 -0.94
C ASP A 145 -29.98 -3.30 0.06
N THR A 146 -28.86 -3.40 0.77
CA THR A 146 -28.41 -2.38 1.74
C THR A 146 -27.45 -1.39 1.09
N VAL A 147 -27.87 -0.13 1.00
CA VAL A 147 -27.06 0.97 0.46
C VAL A 147 -26.10 1.51 1.53
N ARG A 148 -24.85 1.77 1.13
CA ARG A 148 -23.85 2.45 1.97
C ARG A 148 -23.32 3.70 1.29
N THR A 149 -22.98 4.71 2.08
CA THR A 149 -22.51 6.02 1.62
C THR A 149 -21.15 6.34 2.21
N PHE A 150 -20.28 6.88 1.37
CA PHE A 150 -18.93 7.29 1.72
C PHE A 150 -18.59 8.60 1.00
N TRP A 151 -17.38 9.11 1.21
CA TRP A 151 -16.88 10.29 0.52
C TRP A 151 -15.36 10.23 0.37
N PHE A 152 -14.81 10.96 -0.59
CA PHE A 152 -13.37 11.18 -0.73
C PHE A 152 -13.09 12.57 -1.29
N THR A 153 -11.84 13.01 -1.24
CA THR A 153 -11.39 14.24 -1.90
C THR A 153 -10.37 13.90 -2.97
N THR A 154 -10.57 14.39 -4.20
CA THR A 154 -9.58 14.24 -5.27
C THR A 154 -8.33 15.08 -5.02
N PRO A 155 -7.16 14.68 -5.54
CA PRO A 155 -5.93 15.47 -5.40
C PRO A 155 -6.02 16.84 -6.07
N PRO A 156 -5.14 17.79 -5.68
CA PRO A 156 -4.85 18.95 -6.50
C PRO A 156 -4.28 18.54 -7.87
N PRO A 157 -4.35 19.42 -8.89
CA PRO A 157 -3.76 19.14 -10.19
C PRO A 157 -2.24 18.90 -10.06
N PRO A 158 -1.64 17.98 -10.83
CA PRO A 158 -0.20 17.73 -10.81
C PRO A 158 0.59 19.00 -11.13
N GLY A 159 1.55 19.37 -10.27
CA GLY A 159 2.33 20.58 -10.45
C GLY A 159 3.42 20.78 -9.40
N PRO A 160 4.49 21.53 -9.71
CA PRO A 160 5.68 21.74 -8.86
C PRO A 160 5.36 22.32 -7.47
N SER A 161 4.22 23.00 -7.34
CA SER A 161 3.79 23.67 -6.11
C SER A 161 2.56 23.05 -5.47
N ALA A 162 2.10 21.88 -5.95
CA ALA A 162 0.96 21.19 -5.38
C ALA A 162 1.38 20.51 -4.06
N PRO A 163 0.90 20.96 -2.89
CA PRO A 163 1.21 20.31 -1.63
C PRO A 163 0.54 18.93 -1.62
N LEU A 164 1.30 17.92 -1.18
CA LEU A 164 0.82 16.55 -1.06
C LEU A 164 1.42 15.92 0.19
N ARG A 165 0.55 15.42 1.07
CA ARG A 165 0.94 14.62 2.23
C ARG A 165 0.62 13.17 1.92
N LEU A 166 1.66 12.33 1.96
CA LEU A 166 1.51 10.88 1.80
C LEU A 166 1.75 10.20 3.14
N GLY A 167 0.78 9.39 3.55
CA GLY A 167 0.99 8.39 4.58
C GLY A 167 1.83 7.26 4.00
N LEU A 168 2.76 6.71 4.77
CA LEU A 168 3.57 5.58 4.37
C LEU A 168 3.32 4.44 5.35
N ILE A 169 2.70 3.36 4.87
CA ILE A 169 2.37 2.17 5.65
C ILE A 169 2.85 0.96 4.86
N GLY A 170 3.42 -0.03 5.55
CA GLY A 170 3.79 -1.32 4.99
C GLY A 170 3.70 -2.38 6.07
N ASP A 171 3.64 -3.64 5.67
CA ASP A 171 3.66 -4.76 6.61
C ASP A 171 2.58 -4.63 7.69
N LEU A 172 1.37 -4.22 7.28
CA LEU A 172 0.32 -3.84 8.24
C LEU A 172 -0.18 -5.07 8.99
N GLY A 173 -0.61 -6.12 8.29
CA GLY A 173 -1.25 -7.28 8.90
C GLY A 173 -2.52 -6.90 9.66
N GLN A 174 -2.90 -7.72 10.64
CA GLN A 174 -4.16 -7.59 11.38
C GLN A 174 -4.03 -7.96 12.87
N MET A 175 -2.89 -7.59 13.45
CA MET A 175 -2.59 -7.71 14.89
C MET A 175 -3.07 -6.45 15.66
N PRO A 176 -3.10 -6.48 17.00
CA PRO A 176 -3.37 -5.29 17.81
C PRO A 176 -2.41 -4.11 17.49
N ASP A 177 -1.15 -4.39 17.18
CA ASP A 177 -0.18 -3.38 16.75
C ASP A 177 -0.53 -2.76 15.38
N SER A 178 -1.12 -3.55 14.48
CA SER A 178 -1.67 -3.10 13.20
C SER A 178 -2.82 -2.11 13.44
N ASN A 179 -3.73 -2.45 14.35
CA ASN A 179 -4.83 -1.57 14.74
C ASN A 179 -4.31 -0.26 15.35
N SER A 180 -3.33 -0.33 16.26
CA SER A 180 -2.69 0.86 16.83
C SER A 180 -2.02 1.74 15.76
N THR A 181 -1.35 1.12 14.77
CA THR A 181 -0.71 1.84 13.66
C THR A 181 -1.75 2.58 12.83
N LEU A 182 -2.83 1.90 12.44
CA LEU A 182 -3.90 2.51 11.65
C LEU A 182 -4.62 3.61 12.44
N THR A 183 -4.91 3.40 13.72
CA THR A 183 -5.51 4.42 14.58
C THR A 183 -4.61 5.65 14.74
N HIS A 184 -3.29 5.47 14.89
CA HIS A 184 -2.36 6.61 14.97
C HIS A 184 -2.31 7.39 13.64
N TYR A 185 -2.39 6.68 12.52
CA TYR A 185 -2.50 7.28 11.20
C TYR A 185 -3.82 8.07 11.03
N GLU A 186 -4.95 7.54 11.49
CA GLU A 186 -6.25 8.21 11.44
C GLU A 186 -6.30 9.50 12.28
N GLN A 187 -5.46 9.61 13.32
CA GLN A 187 -5.28 10.85 14.09
C GLN A 187 -4.48 11.93 13.34
N HIS A 188 -3.70 11.54 12.32
CA HIS A 188 -2.80 12.40 11.56
C HIS A 188 -2.94 12.14 10.06
N THR A 189 -4.17 12.26 9.54
CA THR A 189 -4.49 11.85 8.17
C THR A 189 -3.67 12.58 7.12
N SER A 190 -3.46 11.89 6.01
CA SER A 190 -2.79 12.38 4.81
C SER A 190 -3.80 12.53 3.67
N ASP A 191 -3.33 12.88 2.47
CA ASP A 191 -4.22 13.01 1.30
C ASP A 191 -4.35 11.67 0.55
N ALA A 192 -3.35 10.81 0.69
CA ALA A 192 -3.33 9.42 0.21
C ALA A 192 -2.36 8.59 1.07
N VAL A 193 -2.43 7.27 0.98
CA VAL A 193 -1.43 6.34 1.56
C VAL A 193 -0.66 5.66 0.45
N LEU A 194 0.66 5.68 0.52
CA LEU A 194 1.50 4.73 -0.22
C LEU A 194 1.64 3.47 0.63
N PHE A 195 1.05 2.37 0.17
CA PHE A 195 1.09 1.09 0.87
C PHE A 195 2.16 0.18 0.26
N VAL A 196 3.24 -0.08 1.01
CA VAL A 196 4.47 -0.70 0.48
C VAL A 196 4.51 -2.23 0.61
N GLY A 197 3.37 -2.89 0.41
CA GLY A 197 3.26 -4.35 0.39
C GLY A 197 2.95 -4.99 1.75
N HIS A 198 2.66 -6.29 1.68
CA HIS A 198 2.35 -7.15 2.83
C HIS A 198 1.11 -6.69 3.59
N LEU A 199 -0.05 -6.88 2.95
CA LEU A 199 -1.34 -6.38 3.41
C LEU A 199 -1.86 -7.23 4.57
N SER A 200 -2.38 -8.43 4.26
CA SER A 200 -3.20 -9.20 5.21
C SER A 200 -2.42 -10.27 6.00
N TYR A 201 -1.29 -10.74 5.46
CA TYR A 201 -0.59 -11.95 5.93
C TYR A 201 -1.49 -13.21 5.99
N ALA A 202 -2.50 -13.30 5.11
CA ALA A 202 -3.37 -14.47 5.03
C ALA A 202 -2.59 -15.77 4.75
N ASP A 203 -1.46 -15.70 4.04
CA ASP A 203 -0.56 -16.81 3.74
C ASP A 203 0.12 -17.42 4.99
N LYS A 204 0.08 -16.72 6.13
CA LYS A 204 0.57 -17.24 7.43
C LYS A 204 -0.42 -18.19 8.11
N HIS A 205 -1.65 -18.29 7.61
CA HIS A 205 -2.68 -19.16 8.16
C HIS A 205 -2.73 -20.49 7.41
N PRO A 206 -3.21 -21.57 8.04
CA PRO A 206 -3.33 -22.87 7.39
C PRO A 206 -4.04 -22.76 6.04
N LEU A 207 -3.41 -23.29 4.99
CA LEU A 207 -3.94 -23.31 3.61
C LEU A 207 -4.17 -21.89 3.04
N HIS A 208 -3.45 -20.90 3.57
CA HIS A 208 -3.60 -19.47 3.28
C HIS A 208 -5.05 -19.02 3.47
N ASP A 209 -5.60 -19.19 4.67
CA ASP A 209 -7.00 -18.90 4.96
C ASP A 209 -7.44 -17.52 4.47
N ASN A 210 -8.09 -17.48 3.31
CA ASN A 210 -8.44 -16.25 2.61
C ASN A 210 -9.60 -15.49 3.31
N ASN A 211 -10.22 -16.07 4.34
CA ASN A 211 -11.07 -15.31 5.25
C ASN A 211 -10.28 -14.17 5.94
N ARG A 212 -8.96 -14.32 6.08
CA ARG A 212 -8.06 -13.27 6.60
C ARG A 212 -7.88 -12.09 5.64
N TRP A 213 -8.11 -12.27 4.34
CA TRP A 213 -8.23 -11.16 3.42
C TRP A 213 -9.53 -10.38 3.64
N ASP A 214 -10.63 -11.08 3.95
CA ASP A 214 -11.93 -10.44 4.19
C ASP A 214 -11.94 -9.62 5.48
N THR A 215 -11.37 -10.16 6.57
CA THR A 215 -11.23 -9.43 7.84
C THR A 215 -10.33 -8.21 7.67
N TRP A 216 -9.20 -8.34 6.97
CA TRP A 216 -8.31 -7.22 6.70
C TRP A 216 -8.98 -6.12 5.86
N GLY A 217 -9.78 -6.51 4.86
CA GLY A 217 -10.57 -5.57 4.07
C GLY A 217 -11.56 -4.79 4.93
N ARG A 218 -12.28 -5.46 5.85
CA ARG A 218 -13.20 -4.79 6.78
C ARG A 218 -12.48 -3.90 7.80
N PHE A 219 -11.32 -4.34 8.28
CA PHE A 219 -10.48 -3.58 9.21
C PHE A 219 -9.95 -2.28 8.59
N SER A 220 -9.44 -2.33 7.36
CA SER A 220 -8.85 -1.17 6.68
C SER A 220 -9.90 -0.19 6.13
N GLU A 221 -11.13 -0.65 5.86
CA GLU A 221 -12.24 0.12 5.26
C GLU A 221 -12.44 1.50 5.92
N ARG A 222 -12.31 1.57 7.25
CA ARG A 222 -12.47 2.82 8.02
C ARG A 222 -11.54 3.96 7.60
N SER A 223 -10.42 3.63 6.95
CA SER A 223 -9.50 4.58 6.33
C SER A 223 -9.62 4.56 4.81
N VAL A 224 -9.47 3.38 4.19
CA VAL A 224 -9.28 3.28 2.73
C VAL A 224 -10.57 3.54 1.93
N ALA A 225 -11.76 3.56 2.56
CA ALA A 225 -12.97 4.00 1.89
C ALA A 225 -13.04 5.54 1.70
N TYR A 226 -12.20 6.31 2.41
CA TYR A 226 -12.28 7.77 2.45
C TYR A 226 -11.09 8.50 1.79
N GLN A 227 -10.02 7.77 1.52
CA GLN A 227 -8.83 8.29 0.84
C GLN A 227 -8.12 7.18 0.06
N PRO A 228 -7.49 7.50 -1.06
CA PRO A 228 -6.86 6.50 -1.89
C PRO A 228 -5.64 5.87 -1.20
N TRP A 229 -5.60 4.55 -1.15
CA TRP A 229 -4.38 3.80 -0.86
C TRP A 229 -3.78 3.30 -2.17
N ILE A 230 -2.49 3.56 -2.37
CA ILE A 230 -1.73 3.19 -3.57
C ILE A 230 -1.03 1.87 -3.26
N TRP A 231 -1.45 0.83 -3.96
CA TRP A 231 -1.06 -0.55 -3.69
C TRP A 231 0.30 -0.89 -4.29
N THR A 232 1.12 -1.58 -3.49
CA THR A 232 2.30 -2.31 -3.93
C THR A 232 2.13 -3.76 -3.49
N ALA A 233 2.51 -4.73 -4.34
CA ALA A 233 2.54 -6.13 -3.93
C ALA A 233 3.86 -6.45 -3.19
N GLY A 234 3.77 -7.03 -2.00
CA GLY A 234 4.88 -7.64 -1.28
C GLY A 234 4.95 -9.15 -1.54
N ASN A 235 5.90 -9.85 -0.90
CA ASN A 235 6.00 -11.31 -1.05
C ASN A 235 4.86 -12.08 -0.35
N HIS A 236 4.17 -11.50 0.64
CA HIS A 236 3.00 -12.13 1.27
C HIS A 236 1.75 -12.07 0.38
N GLU A 237 1.77 -11.26 -0.68
CA GLU A 237 0.72 -11.26 -1.71
C GLU A 237 0.98 -12.32 -2.79
N MET A 238 2.15 -12.97 -2.80
CA MET A 238 2.48 -13.94 -3.85
C MET A 238 1.51 -15.12 -3.85
N ASP A 239 1.08 -15.59 -2.69
CA ASP A 239 0.09 -16.66 -2.53
C ASP A 239 0.33 -17.87 -3.46
N TYR A 240 1.61 -18.20 -3.68
CA TYR A 240 2.04 -19.30 -4.53
C TYR A 240 2.27 -20.54 -3.66
N ALA A 241 1.32 -21.45 -3.71
CA ALA A 241 1.27 -22.66 -2.89
C ALA A 241 0.92 -23.91 -3.75
N PRO A 242 1.87 -24.42 -4.55
CA PRO A 242 1.66 -25.58 -5.41
C PRO A 242 1.20 -26.84 -4.67
N GLU A 243 1.57 -26.97 -3.39
CA GLU A 243 1.19 -28.08 -2.51
C GLU A 243 -0.32 -28.20 -2.28
N ILE A 244 -1.07 -27.10 -2.46
CA ILE A 244 -2.53 -27.06 -2.41
C ILE A 244 -3.16 -26.76 -3.78
N GLY A 245 -2.38 -26.86 -4.86
CA GLY A 245 -2.84 -26.64 -6.23
C GLY A 245 -2.96 -25.18 -6.66
N GLU A 246 -2.48 -24.23 -5.84
CA GLU A 246 -2.54 -22.79 -6.13
C GLU A 246 -1.22 -22.31 -6.74
N THR A 247 -1.14 -22.33 -8.08
CA THR A 247 0.09 -22.02 -8.83
C THR A 247 0.08 -20.66 -9.53
N VAL A 248 -0.96 -19.84 -9.33
CA VAL A 248 -1.07 -18.51 -9.92
C VAL A 248 -0.67 -17.49 -8.88
N ALA A 249 0.51 -16.89 -9.05
CA ALA A 249 1.01 -15.87 -8.15
C ALA A 249 0.08 -14.63 -8.11
N PHE A 250 -0.04 -14.00 -6.95
CA PHE A 250 -0.83 -12.79 -6.73
C PHE A 250 -2.32 -12.92 -7.01
N LYS A 251 -2.85 -14.15 -7.07
CA LYS A 251 -4.25 -14.40 -7.40
C LYS A 251 -5.22 -13.70 -6.43
N PRO A 252 -5.13 -13.82 -5.09
CA PRO A 252 -6.01 -13.09 -4.18
C PRO A 252 -5.85 -11.57 -4.30
N PHE A 253 -4.60 -11.08 -4.29
CA PHE A 253 -4.29 -9.66 -4.37
C PHE A 253 -4.86 -9.00 -5.65
N SER A 254 -4.63 -9.61 -6.81
CA SER A 254 -5.05 -9.06 -8.11
C SER A 254 -6.57 -9.03 -8.31
N HIS A 255 -7.31 -9.93 -7.65
CA HIS A 255 -8.78 -9.90 -7.67
C HIS A 255 -9.35 -8.86 -6.71
N ARG A 256 -8.64 -8.52 -5.63
CA ARG A 256 -9.15 -7.62 -4.57
C ARG A 256 -8.73 -6.18 -4.75
N TYR A 257 -7.47 -5.94 -5.12
CA TYR A 257 -6.84 -4.61 -5.14
C TYR A 257 -6.30 -4.26 -6.52
N PRO A 258 -7.17 -3.94 -7.49
CA PRO A 258 -6.73 -3.49 -8.80
C PRO A 258 -5.99 -2.16 -8.71
N THR A 259 -5.09 -1.95 -9.66
CA THR A 259 -4.28 -0.73 -9.80
C THR A 259 -4.51 -0.09 -11.17
N PRO A 260 -4.26 1.22 -11.35
CA PRO A 260 -4.43 1.90 -12.65
C PRO A 260 -3.29 1.60 -13.64
N TYR A 261 -2.88 0.33 -13.74
CA TYR A 261 -1.64 -0.06 -14.43
C TYR A 261 -1.66 0.27 -15.91
N ARG A 262 -2.81 0.09 -16.56
CA ARG A 262 -3.02 0.45 -17.97
C ARG A 262 -2.88 1.96 -18.22
N ALA A 263 -3.27 2.81 -17.27
CA ALA A 263 -3.11 4.26 -17.39
C ALA A 263 -1.63 4.68 -17.42
N SER A 264 -0.74 3.83 -16.91
CA SER A 264 0.72 4.03 -16.96
C SER A 264 1.42 3.33 -18.12
N GLY A 265 0.68 2.61 -18.98
CA GLY A 265 1.25 1.77 -20.03
C GLY A 265 1.90 0.48 -19.54
N SER A 266 1.69 0.09 -18.26
CA SER A 266 2.10 -1.22 -17.75
C SER A 266 1.18 -2.31 -18.29
N SER A 267 1.72 -3.52 -18.50
CA SER A 267 0.94 -4.73 -18.79
C SER A 267 0.48 -5.46 -17.53
N GLU A 268 1.06 -5.15 -16.36
CA GLU A 268 0.88 -5.90 -15.11
C GLU A 268 0.37 -5.02 -13.95
N PRO A 269 -0.45 -5.56 -13.02
CA PRO A 269 -1.11 -4.80 -11.96
C PRO A 269 -0.32 -4.69 -10.63
N TYR A 270 0.91 -5.19 -10.53
CA TYR A 270 1.60 -5.38 -9.24
C TYR A 270 2.22 -4.10 -8.62
N GLY A 271 2.17 -2.99 -9.34
CA GLY A 271 2.63 -1.67 -8.89
C GLY A 271 2.57 -0.66 -10.04
N THR A 272 2.11 0.57 -9.77
CA THR A 272 1.81 1.53 -10.84
C THR A 272 2.36 2.93 -10.54
N PRO A 273 3.13 3.52 -11.47
CA PRO A 273 3.51 4.93 -11.38
C PRO A 273 2.28 5.83 -11.42
N SER A 274 2.08 6.61 -10.36
CA SER A 274 1.07 7.68 -10.26
C SER A 274 1.75 9.03 -10.44
N ARG A 275 1.15 9.98 -11.17
CA ARG A 275 1.73 11.33 -11.37
C ARG A 275 1.06 12.32 -10.42
N TRP A 276 1.49 12.31 -9.17
CA TRP A 276 1.01 13.24 -8.13
C TRP A 276 2.12 14.20 -7.69
N GLY A 277 1.76 15.46 -7.41
CA GLY A 277 2.69 16.44 -6.82
C GLY A 277 3.75 17.01 -7.79
N PRO A 278 4.88 17.51 -7.27
CA PRO A 278 5.89 18.24 -8.04
C PRO A 278 6.55 17.43 -9.15
N ARG A 279 6.50 17.93 -10.39
CA ARG A 279 7.33 17.39 -11.48
C ARG A 279 8.76 17.89 -11.33
N THR A 280 9.70 17.01 -11.01
CA THR A 280 11.08 17.17 -11.46
C THR A 280 11.18 16.57 -12.86
N SER A 281 11.81 17.28 -13.78
CA SER A 281 11.97 16.90 -15.18
C SER A 281 13.02 15.80 -15.35
N SER A 282 12.82 14.61 -14.80
CA SER A 282 13.58 13.39 -15.14
C SER A 282 13.15 12.19 -14.30
N CYS A 283 12.12 11.47 -14.73
CA CYS A 283 11.94 10.07 -14.34
C CYS A 283 11.47 9.31 -15.57
N SER A 284 12.41 8.68 -16.26
CA SER A 284 12.10 7.61 -17.20
C SER A 284 11.55 6.41 -16.43
N PRO A 285 10.58 5.65 -16.95
CA PRO A 285 10.09 4.45 -16.30
C PRO A 285 11.24 3.44 -16.11
N PRO A 286 11.27 2.69 -14.99
CA PRO A 286 12.27 1.66 -14.79
C PRO A 286 12.11 0.57 -15.85
N THR A 287 13.17 0.30 -16.62
CA THR A 287 13.24 -0.88 -17.48
C THR A 287 13.57 -2.09 -16.63
N TRP A 288 12.60 -2.98 -16.42
CA TRP A 288 12.85 -4.29 -15.82
C TRP A 288 13.79 -5.09 -16.75
N PRO A 289 14.91 -5.64 -16.25
CA PRO A 289 15.79 -6.45 -17.07
C PRO A 289 15.05 -7.72 -17.50
N SER A 290 14.93 -7.92 -18.81
CA SER A 290 14.51 -9.21 -19.37
C SER A 290 15.47 -10.31 -18.91
N ALA A 291 14.91 -11.40 -18.39
CA ALA A 291 15.67 -12.58 -18.02
C ALA A 291 16.30 -13.19 -19.29
N SER A 292 17.56 -12.86 -19.55
CA SER A 292 18.34 -13.57 -20.56
C SER A 292 18.62 -14.99 -20.04
N THR A 293 17.97 -15.98 -20.62
CA THR A 293 18.36 -17.39 -20.48
C THR A 293 19.73 -17.58 -21.11
N ARG A 294 20.79 -17.49 -20.31
CA ARG A 294 22.09 -18.07 -20.68
C ARG A 294 21.94 -19.59 -20.67
N ARG A 295 21.75 -20.18 -21.86
CA ARG A 295 22.04 -21.60 -22.08
C ARG A 295 23.54 -21.80 -21.91
N SER A 296 23.95 -22.37 -20.78
CA SER A 296 25.27 -22.99 -20.63
C SER A 296 25.28 -24.30 -21.42
N GLY A 297 25.79 -24.26 -22.64
CA GLY A 297 26.12 -25.47 -23.39
C GLY A 297 27.41 -26.07 -22.85
N SER A 298 27.32 -27.06 -21.96
CA SER A 298 28.42 -27.97 -21.68
C SER A 298 28.38 -29.09 -22.71
N GLY A 299 29.26 -29.01 -23.72
CA GLY A 299 29.49 -30.10 -24.66
C GLY A 299 30.10 -31.30 -23.95
N TRP A 300 29.50 -32.47 -24.13
CA TRP A 300 30.13 -33.76 -23.88
C TRP A 300 30.44 -34.40 -25.23
N SER A 301 31.71 -34.42 -25.60
CA SER A 301 32.22 -35.21 -26.72
C SER A 301 32.37 -36.67 -26.30
N ARG A 302 31.87 -37.57 -27.13
CA ARG A 302 32.14 -39.01 -27.05
C ARG A 302 33.58 -39.30 -27.52
N SER A 303 34.28 -40.10 -26.74
CA SER A 303 35.26 -41.10 -27.17
C SER A 303 35.17 -42.26 -26.19
#